data_AF-H3ZJ75-F1
#
_entry.id   AF-H3ZJ75-F1
#
_cell.length_a   1.000
_cell.length_b   1.000
_cell.length_c   1.000
_cell.angle_alpha   90.00
_cell.angle_beta   90.00
_cell.angle_gamma   90.00
#
_symmetry.space_group_name_H-M   'P 1'
#
loop_
_entity.id
_entity.type
_entity.pdbx_description
1 polymer ?
#
loop_
_entity_poly.entity_id
_entity_poly.type
_entity_poly.pdbx_seq_one_letter_code
_entity_poly.pdbx_strand_id
1 'polypeptide(L)' 'MELWKLINKEDEAIAEMFNDLKRSNAVFKIAALKHYGVLTDEQMAQFSQETQEQVARLCEYRR' A
#
# COMPACT_ATOMS: atom_id res chain seq x y z
N MET A 1 23.59 -14.82 -5.50
CA MET A 1 23.19 -13.43 -5.16
C MET A 1 21.71 -13.14 -5.40
N GLU A 2 20.96 -13.97 -6.14
CA GLU A 2 19.54 -13.71 -6.41
C GLU A 2 18.63 -13.73 -5.17
N LEU A 3 18.91 -14.61 -4.20
CA LEU A 3 18.18 -14.62 -2.91
C LEU A 3 18.30 -13.28 -2.16
N TRP A 4 19.51 -12.70 -2.14
CA TRP A 4 19.74 -11.42 -1.49
C TRP A 4 18.92 -10.30 -2.15
N LYS A 5 18.86 -10.28 -3.49
CA LYS A 5 18.05 -9.30 -4.22
C LYS A 5 16.56 -9.48 -3.94
N LEU A 6 16.08 -10.72 -3.91
CA LEU A 6 14.68 -11.02 -3.59
C LEU A 6 14.33 -10.52 -2.19
N ILE A 7 15.16 -10.83 -1.19
CA ILE A 7 14.92 -10.38 0.19
C ILE A 7 14.84 -8.85 0.28
N ASN A 8 15.78 -8.13 -0.36
CA ASN A 8 15.74 -6.66 -0.33
C ASN A 8 14.52 -6.09 -1.05
N LYS A 9 14.08 -6.71 -2.14
CA LYS A 9 12.87 -6.27 -2.85
C LYS A 9 11.62 -6.42 -1.98
N GLU A 10 11.47 -7.55 -1.28
CA GLU A 10 10.35 -7.76 -0.37
C GLU A 10 10.45 -6.84 0.86
N ASP A 11 11.66 -6.57 1.36
CA ASP A 11 11.88 -5.62 2.46
C ASP A 11 11.49 -4.19 2.06
N GLU A 12 11.83 -3.75 0.85
CA GLU A 12 11.38 -2.46 0.30
C GLU A 12 9.85 -2.38 0.20
N ALA A 13 9.18 -3.46 -0.22
CA ALA A 13 7.72 -3.52 -0.26
C ALA A 13 7.10 -3.40 1.15
N ILE A 14 7.66 -4.09 2.14
CA ILE A 14 7.23 -4.00 3.53
C ILE A 14 7.45 -2.58 4.07
N ALA A 15 8.62 -1.99 3.82
CA ALA A 15 8.92 -0.62 4.23
C ALA A 15 7.96 0.39 3.60
N GLU A 16 7.62 0.21 2.31
CA GLU A 16 6.66 1.04 1.62
C GLU A 16 5.28 0.99 2.30
N MET A 17 4.84 -0.18 2.74
CA MET A 17 3.54 -0.36 3.40
C MET A 17 3.50 0.17 4.83
N PHE A 18 4.56 -0.01 5.61
CA PHE A 18 4.48 0.14 7.07
C PHE A 18 5.39 1.20 7.68
N ASN A 19 6.53 1.53 7.04
CA ASN A 19 7.48 2.46 7.67
C ASN A 19 6.99 3.91 7.62
N ASP A 20 7.30 4.67 8.66
CA ASP A 20 7.04 6.12 8.76
C ASP A 20 5.56 6.50 8.55
N LEU A 21 4.63 5.71 9.09
CA LEU A 21 3.20 6.03 9.02
C LEU A 21 2.90 7.37 9.72
N LYS A 22 2.43 8.33 8.93
CA LYS A 22 2.04 9.69 9.36
C LYS A 22 0.68 10.03 8.76
N ARG A 23 -0.05 10.96 9.39
CA ARG A 23 -1.35 11.41 8.86
C ARG A 23 -1.25 11.92 7.41
N SER A 24 -0.17 12.61 7.08
CA SER A 24 0.06 13.17 5.75
C SER A 24 0.33 12.12 4.66
N ASN A 25 0.80 10.92 5.02
CA ASN A 25 1.11 9.85 4.06
C ASN A 25 0.20 8.63 4.17
N ALA A 26 -0.75 8.62 5.12
CA ALA A 26 -1.61 7.48 5.42
C ALA A 26 -2.35 6.95 4.19
N VAL A 27 -2.89 7.83 3.33
CA VAL A 27 -3.59 7.43 2.11
C VAL A 27 -2.67 6.68 1.15
N PHE A 28 -1.41 7.10 1.02
CA PHE A 28 -0.41 6.38 0.21
C PHE A 28 -0.05 5.02 0.80
N LYS A 29 0.04 4.92 2.13
CA LYS A 29 0.27 3.64 2.83
C LYS A 29 -0.89 2.67 2.64
N ILE A 30 -2.13 3.15 2.74
CA ILE A 30 -3.34 2.36 2.47
C ILE A 30 -3.33 1.87 1.01
N ALA A 31 -2.96 2.73 0.06
CA ALA A 31 -2.82 2.33 -1.34
C ALA A 31 -1.72 1.29 -1.56
N ALA A 32 -0.57 1.40 -0.88
CA ALA A 32 0.48 0.38 -0.91
C ALA A 32 -0.02 -0.96 -0.35
N LEU A 33 -0.67 -0.95 0.82
CA LEU A 33 -1.26 -2.15 1.42
C LEU A 33 -2.27 -2.82 0.48
N LYS A 34 -3.09 -2.04 -0.23
CA LYS A 34 -4.03 -2.55 -1.21
C LYS A 34 -3.32 -3.16 -2.42
N HIS A 35 -2.28 -2.49 -2.92
CA HIS A 35 -1.50 -2.94 -4.07
C HIS A 35 -0.78 -4.28 -3.82
N TYR A 36 -0.16 -4.44 -2.65
CA TYR A 36 0.51 -5.69 -2.26
C TYR A 36 -0.47 -6.75 -1.72
N GLY A 37 -1.78 -6.51 -1.75
CA GLY A 37 -2.80 -7.48 -1.36
C GLY A 37 -2.92 -7.73 0.15
N VAL A 38 -2.28 -6.91 0.98
CA VAL A 38 -2.39 -6.98 2.45
C VAL A 38 -3.73 -6.44 2.94
N LEU A 39 -4.26 -5.41 2.27
CA LEU A 39 -5.58 -4.86 2.54
C LEU A 39 -6.63 -5.46 1.58
N THR A 40 -7.58 -6.22 2.12
CA THR A 40 -8.64 -6.83 1.31
C THR A 40 -9.68 -5.80 0.87
N ASP A 41 -10.49 -6.14 -0.15
CA ASP A 41 -11.61 -5.29 -0.57
C ASP A 41 -12.64 -5.08 0.55
N GLU A 42 -12.88 -6.11 1.37
CA GLU A 42 -13.79 -6.03 2.53
C GLU A 42 -13.28 -5.07 3.60
N GLN A 43 -11.97 -5.03 3.85
CA GLN A 43 -11.36 -4.06 4.75
C GLN A 43 -11.35 -2.66 4.15
N MET A 44 -11.11 -2.54 2.84
CA MET A 44 -11.19 -1.27 2.12
C MET A 44 -12.60 -0.65 2.22
N ALA A 45 -13.64 -1.47 2.14
CA ALA A 45 -15.03 -1.03 2.24
C ALA A 45 -15.40 -0.40 3.59
N GLN A 46 -14.58 -0.60 4.64
CA GLN A 46 -14.78 0.00 5.97
C GLN A 46 -14.30 1.45 6.05
N PHE A 47 -13.46 1.90 5.10
CA PHE A 47 -13.05 3.30 5.02
C PHE A 47 -14.15 4.17 4.45
N SER A 48 -14.05 5.49 4.64
CA SER A 48 -14.96 6.45 4.00
C SER A 48 -14.86 6.35 2.47
N GLN A 49 -15.96 6.66 1.78
CA GLN A 49 -16.00 6.69 0.31
C GLN A 49 -14.88 7.60 -0.26
N GLU A 50 -14.65 8.75 0.35
CA GLU A 50 -13.55 9.65 -0.02
C GLU A 50 -12.20 8.93 -0.01
N THR A 51 -11.91 8.17 1.04
CA THR A 51 -10.64 7.43 1.15
C THR A 51 -10.55 6.32 0.11
N GLN A 52 -11.64 5.58 -0.11
CA GLN A 52 -11.70 4.53 -1.13
C GLN A 52 -11.40 5.08 -2.53
N GLU A 53 -11.99 6.22 -2.88
CA GLU A 53 -11.77 6.88 -4.18
C GLU A 53 -10.34 7.42 -4.34
N GLN A 54 -9.74 7.95 -3.28
CA GLN A 54 -8.34 8.40 -3.32
C GLN A 54 -7.39 7.22 -3.53
N VAL A 55 -7.62 6.11 -2.82
CA VAL A 55 -6.79 4.91 -2.97
C VAL A 55 -6.97 4.29 -4.36
N ALA A 56 -8.20 4.21 -4.88
CA ALA A 56 -8.46 3.70 -6.22
C ALA A 56 -7.67 4.49 -7.28
N ARG A 57 -7.72 5.83 -7.22
CA ARG A 57 -6.92 6.71 -8.08
C ARG A 57 -5.42 6.43 -7.97
N LEU A 58 -4.90 6.31 -6.75
CA LEU A 58 -3.48 6.01 -6.53
C LEU A 58 -3.06 4.64 -7.08
N CYS A 59 -3.93 3.63 -6.99
CA CYS A 59 -3.67 2.31 -7.56
C CYS A 59 -3.69 2.33 -9.10
N GLU A 60 -4.50 3.18 -9.74
CA GLU A 60 -4.51 3.35 -11.20
C GLU A 60 -3.18 3.89 -11.73
N TYR A 61 -2.56 4.85 -11.03
CA TYR A 61 -1.27 5.44 -11.43
C TYR A 61 -0.06 4.52 -11.19
N ARG A 62 -0.19 3.46 -10.40
CA ARG A 62 0.89 2.51 -10.09
C ARG A 62 0.99 1.32 -11.07
N ARG A 63 0.15 1.30 -12.11
CA ARG A 63 0.03 0.17 -13.04
C ARG A 63 1.10 0.18 -14.14
#